data_AF-A0A382JP28-F1
#
_entry.id   AF-A0A382JP28-F1
#
_cell.length_a   1.000
_cell.length_b   1.000
_cell.length_c   1.000
_cell.angle_alpha   90.00
_cell.angle_beta   90.00
_cell.angle_gamma   90.00
#
_symmetry.space_group_name_H-M   'P 1'
#
loop_
_entity.id
_entity.type
_entity.pdbx_description
1 polymer ?
#
loop_
_entity_poly.entity_id
_entity_poly.type
_entity_poly.pdbx_seq_one_letter_code
_entity_poly.pdbx_strand_id
1 'polypeptide(L)'
;MNIHVFFVKTPLPFRSWFYFRQGWSVYFAFIFAAINTLVVTYFLAIENYPILKEIFPTFIVYITIVVTIGIPLLITVGYLHFKRTPAFRAEATVMVESNPFTSRLLVNSDLTLKLNTKLMELILKIAEGEKISKEEILAASKIQDELETLANERKSEKFGERGIDLKYIKKIDQT
;
A
#
# COMPACT_ATOMS: atom_id res chain seq x y z
N MET A 1 -28.43 4.52 4.51
CA MET A 1 -27.35 3.55 4.25
C MET A 1 -26.48 3.43 5.50
N ASN A 2 -26.60 2.33 6.25
CA ASN A 2 -25.74 2.08 7.42
C ASN A 2 -24.40 1.52 6.94
N ILE A 3 -23.36 2.35 6.94
CA ILE A 3 -21.99 1.92 6.67
C ILE A 3 -21.51 1.23 7.94
N HIS A 4 -21.70 -0.08 8.03
CA HIS A 4 -21.02 -0.88 9.04
C HIS A 4 -19.53 -0.87 8.72
N VAL A 5 -18.79 0.08 9.32
CA VAL A 5 -17.34 0.02 9.39
C VAL A 5 -17.02 -1.16 10.28
N PHE A 6 -16.68 -2.30 9.68
CA PHE A 6 -16.20 -3.47 10.40
C PHE A 6 -14.81 -3.18 10.95
N PHE A 7 -14.73 -2.51 12.10
CA PHE A 7 -13.57 -2.65 12.98
C PHE A 7 -13.66 -4.03 13.63
N VAL A 8 -13.12 -5.04 12.94
CA VAL A 8 -12.90 -6.34 13.57
C VAL A 8 -11.92 -6.11 14.71
N LYS A 9 -12.37 -6.25 15.96
CA LYS A 9 -11.47 -6.26 17.12
C LYS A 9 -10.56 -7.48 16.99
N THR A 10 -9.37 -7.28 16.44
CA THR A 10 -8.34 -8.32 16.37
C THR A 10 -7.96 -8.71 17.80
N PRO A 11 -7.92 -10.01 18.14
CA PRO A 11 -7.54 -10.46 19.46
C PRO A 11 -6.16 -9.92 19.86
N LEU A 12 -6.00 -9.59 21.15
CA LEU A 12 -4.75 -9.02 21.69
C LEU A 12 -3.50 -9.84 21.29
N PRO A 13 -3.50 -11.19 21.33
CA PRO A 13 -2.33 -11.97 20.91
C PRO A 13 -1.90 -11.72 19.46
N PHE A 14 -2.84 -11.59 18.53
CA PHE A 14 -2.51 -11.33 17.12
C PHE A 14 -1.93 -9.92 16.91
N ARG A 15 -2.44 -8.92 17.64
CA ARG A 15 -1.88 -7.56 17.60
C ARG A 15 -0.47 -7.54 18.18
N SER A 16 -0.28 -8.14 19.34
CA SER A 16 1.04 -8.23 19.99
C SER A 16 2.04 -8.96 19.12
N TRP A 17 1.63 -10.08 18.50
CA TRP A 17 2.49 -10.81 17.56
C TRP A 17 2.84 -9.98 16.32
N PHE A 18 1.88 -9.24 15.76
CA PHE A 18 2.15 -8.33 14.65
C PHE A 18 3.18 -7.26 15.03
N TYR A 19 3.00 -6.59 16.18
CA TYR A 19 3.95 -5.59 16.65
C TYR A 19 5.34 -6.18 16.95
N PHE A 20 5.38 -7.37 17.55
CA PHE A 20 6.63 -8.08 17.77
C PHE A 20 7.34 -8.39 16.45
N ARG A 21 6.65 -8.98 15.47
CA ARG A 21 7.25 -9.27 14.15
C ARG A 21 7.73 -8.00 13.46
N GLN A 22 6.98 -6.90 13.55
CA GLN A 22 7.41 -5.62 12.98
C GLN A 22 8.67 -5.09 13.69
N GLY A 23 8.67 -5.12 15.02
CA GLY A 23 9.82 -4.75 15.86
C GLY A 23 11.08 -5.55 15.51
N TRP A 24 10.90 -6.86 15.43
CA TRP A 24 11.97 -7.81 15.15
C TRP A 24 12.49 -7.70 13.72
N SER A 25 11.61 -7.83 12.72
CA SER A 25 12.01 -7.96 11.31
C SER A 25 12.52 -6.67 10.68
N VAL A 26 12.02 -5.52 11.12
CA VAL A 26 12.40 -4.23 10.51
C VAL A 26 13.48 -3.52 11.30
N TYR A 27 13.32 -3.38 12.62
CA TYR A 27 14.25 -2.58 13.42
C TYR A 27 15.38 -3.41 14.01
N PHE A 28 15.03 -4.48 14.74
CA PHE A 28 16.05 -5.29 15.41
C PHE A 28 16.96 -5.99 14.40
N ALA A 29 16.39 -6.66 13.39
CA ALA A 29 17.16 -7.36 12.37
C ALA A 29 18.06 -6.42 11.58
N PHE A 30 17.61 -5.20 11.25
CA PHE A 30 18.43 -4.21 10.56
C PHE A 30 19.65 -3.80 11.40
N ILE A 31 19.45 -3.40 12.67
CA ILE A 31 20.54 -2.99 13.56
C ILE A 31 21.49 -4.17 13.81
N PHE A 32 20.94 -5.34 14.11
CA PHE A 32 21.71 -6.55 14.35
C PHE A 32 22.55 -6.93 13.14
N ALA A 33 21.96 -6.96 11.94
CA ALA A 33 22.68 -7.27 10.71
C ALA A 33 23.74 -6.22 10.39
N ALA A 34 23.45 -4.93 10.58
CA ALA A 34 24.41 -3.85 10.32
C ALA A 34 25.63 -3.96 11.25
N ILE A 35 25.42 -4.09 12.56
CA ILE A 35 26.51 -4.24 13.54
C ILE A 35 27.32 -5.50 13.24
N ASN A 36 26.65 -6.64 13.05
CA ASN A 36 27.33 -7.90 12.78
C ASN A 36 28.15 -7.82 11.49
N THR A 37 27.56 -7.31 10.40
CA THR A 37 28.25 -7.16 9.11
C THR A 37 29.46 -6.24 9.25
N LEU A 38 29.34 -5.09 9.92
CA LEU A 38 30.46 -4.17 10.11
C LEU A 38 31.59 -4.83 10.93
N VAL A 39 31.25 -5.44 12.06
CA VAL A 39 32.22 -6.08 12.97
C VAL A 39 32.92 -7.26 12.29
N VAL A 40 32.14 -8.21 11.76
CA VAL A 40 32.67 -9.43 11.14
C VAL A 40 33.49 -9.11 9.90
N THR A 41 33.01 -8.23 9.02
CA THR A 41 33.77 -7.85 7.82
C THR A 41 35.10 -7.21 8.19
N TYR A 42 35.12 -6.35 9.22
CA TYR A 42 36.37 -5.72 9.61
C TYR A 42 37.34 -6.71 10.24
N PHE A 43 36.94 -7.37 11.32
CA PHE A 43 37.86 -8.20 12.12
C PHE A 43 38.20 -9.54 11.45
N LEU A 44 37.31 -10.10 10.62
CA LEU A 44 37.62 -11.35 9.91
C LEU A 44 38.23 -11.13 8.53
N ALA A 45 37.81 -10.10 7.79
CA ALA A 45 38.32 -9.87 6.43
C ALA A 45 39.34 -8.73 6.38
N ILE A 46 38.96 -7.50 6.70
CA ILE A 46 39.82 -6.32 6.49
C ILE A 46 41.13 -6.42 7.26
N GLU A 47 41.07 -6.80 8.54
CA GLU A 47 42.26 -6.88 9.40
C GLU A 47 43.28 -7.92 8.92
N ASN A 48 42.81 -8.96 8.23
CA ASN A 48 43.61 -10.10 7.79
C ASN A 48 44.09 -10.01 6.33
N TYR A 49 43.62 -9.02 5.55
CA TYR A 49 44.01 -8.82 4.16
C TYR A 49 44.78 -7.49 4.02
N PRO A 50 46.11 -7.51 3.76
CA PRO A 50 46.96 -6.32 3.78
C PRO A 50 46.44 -5.16 2.92
N ILE A 51 46.00 -5.45 1.69
CA ILE A 51 45.46 -4.45 0.76
C ILE A 51 44.23 -3.74 1.33
N LEU A 52 43.35 -4.47 2.02
CA LEU A 52 42.16 -3.88 2.64
C LEU A 52 42.52 -3.06 3.88
N LYS A 53 43.48 -3.53 4.68
CA LYS A 53 43.95 -2.84 5.89
C LYS A 53 44.68 -1.53 5.57
N GLU A 54 45.34 -1.44 4.41
CA GLU A 54 45.92 -0.17 3.93
C GLU A 54 44.85 0.89 3.66
N ILE A 55 43.72 0.48 3.05
CA ILE A 55 42.59 1.38 2.76
C ILE A 55 41.79 1.70 4.02
N PHE A 56 41.63 0.71 4.91
CA PHE A 56 40.82 0.77 6.12
C PHE A 56 41.68 0.44 7.36
N PRO A 57 42.53 1.37 7.81
CA PRO A 57 43.56 1.09 8.82
C PRO A 57 42.99 0.87 10.23
N THR A 58 41.80 1.39 10.52
CA THR A 58 41.13 1.20 11.82
C THR A 58 39.64 0.92 11.62
N PHE A 59 39.04 0.24 12.60
CA PHE A 59 37.61 -0.06 12.60
C PHE A 59 36.74 1.20 12.53
N ILE A 60 37.16 2.27 13.22
CA ILE A 60 36.44 3.55 13.19
C ILE A 60 36.48 4.19 11.80
N VAL A 61 37.64 4.21 11.14
CA VAL A 61 37.77 4.75 9.77
C VAL A 61 36.90 3.97 8.79
N TYR A 62 36.91 2.63 8.90
CA TYR A 62 36.05 1.77 8.11
C TYR A 62 34.55 2.10 8.29
N ILE A 63 34.08 2.15 9.55
CA ILE A 63 32.68 2.48 9.84
C ILE A 63 32.31 3.84 9.27
N THR A 64 33.15 4.87 9.48
CA THR A 64 32.87 6.23 9.00
C THR A 64 32.68 6.22 7.48
N ILE A 65 33.59 5.62 6.72
CA ILE A 65 33.49 5.56 5.26
C ILE A 65 32.24 4.81 4.82
N VAL A 66 31.99 3.62 5.38
CA VAL A 66 30.84 2.79 5.00
C VAL A 66 29.52 3.46 5.34
N VAL A 67 29.41 4.14 6.49
CA VAL A 67 28.18 4.85 6.88
C VAL A 67 27.97 6.07 5.99
N THR A 68 29.03 6.86 5.74
CA THR A 68 28.95 8.07 4.92
C THR A 68 28.55 7.79 3.48
N ILE A 69 28.99 6.67 2.90
CA ILE A 69 28.63 6.28 1.52
C ILE A 69 27.36 5.42 1.50
N GLY A 70 27.26 4.47 2.42
CA GLY A 70 26.20 3.48 2.47
C GLY A 70 24.83 4.07 2.75
N ILE A 71 24.70 5.03 3.68
CA ILE A 71 23.40 5.66 3.97
C ILE A 71 22.85 6.40 2.73
N PRO A 72 23.59 7.32 2.08
CA PRO A 72 23.11 7.98 0.87
C PRO A 72 22.79 7.00 -0.26
N LEU A 73 23.60 5.94 -0.43
CA LEU A 73 23.35 4.92 -1.44
C LEU A 73 22.03 4.17 -1.18
N LEU A 74 21.80 3.72 0.06
CA LEU A 74 20.57 3.02 0.44
C LEU A 74 19.34 3.91 0.28
N ILE A 75 19.44 5.19 0.67
CA ILE A 75 18.38 6.19 0.43
C ILE A 75 18.08 6.32 -1.06
N THR A 76 19.13 6.42 -1.89
CA THR A 76 18.98 6.57 -3.34
C THR A 76 18.34 5.35 -3.98
N VAL A 77 18.79 4.14 -3.63
CA VAL A 77 18.19 2.88 -4.11
C VAL A 77 16.73 2.78 -3.68
N GLY A 78 16.43 3.08 -2.42
CA GLY A 78 15.05 3.10 -1.91
C GLY A 78 14.18 4.11 -2.67
N TYR A 79 14.66 5.33 -2.87
CA TYR A 79 13.96 6.36 -3.64
C TYR A 79 13.66 5.89 -5.08
N LEU A 80 14.65 5.31 -5.77
CA LEU A 80 14.47 4.81 -7.13
C LEU A 80 13.46 3.67 -7.18
N HIS A 81 13.49 2.74 -6.22
CA HIS A 81 12.50 1.66 -6.12
C HIS A 81 11.08 2.22 -6.02
N PHE A 82 10.83 3.09 -5.05
CA PHE A 82 9.48 3.62 -4.82
C PHE A 82 8.97 4.54 -5.94
N LYS A 83 9.84 5.23 -6.68
CA LYS A 83 9.41 6.25 -7.65
C LYS A 83 9.53 5.82 -9.11
N ARG A 84 10.41 4.87 -9.44
CA ARG A 84 10.83 4.65 -10.83
C ARG A 84 10.77 3.20 -11.28
N THR A 85 10.54 2.23 -10.39
CA THR A 85 10.52 0.80 -10.79
C THR A 85 9.11 0.27 -11.04
N PRO A 86 8.93 -0.63 -12.03
CA PRO A 86 7.72 -1.43 -12.17
C PRO A 86 7.46 -2.35 -10.97
N ALA A 87 8.52 -2.73 -10.24
CA ALA A 87 8.43 -3.59 -9.06
C ALA A 87 7.54 -2.99 -7.97
N PHE A 88 7.70 -1.69 -7.67
CA PHE A 88 6.83 -1.02 -6.70
C PHE A 88 5.35 -1.02 -7.13
N ARG A 89 5.06 -0.87 -8.43
CA ARG A 89 3.67 -0.97 -8.93
C ARG A 89 3.09 -2.36 -8.69
N ALA A 90 3.86 -3.41 -8.96
CA ALA A 90 3.42 -4.78 -8.71
C ALA A 90 3.18 -5.03 -7.20
N GLU A 91 4.07 -4.54 -6.33
CA GLU A 91 3.88 -4.61 -4.87
C GLU A 91 2.59 -3.90 -4.43
N ALA A 92 2.33 -2.71 -4.96
CA ALA A 92 1.11 -1.96 -4.67
C ALA A 92 -0.15 -2.72 -5.13
N THR A 93 -0.13 -3.31 -6.33
CA THR A 93 -1.24 -4.13 -6.83
C THR A 93 -1.48 -5.34 -5.93
N VAL A 94 -0.43 -6.10 -5.58
CA VAL A 94 -0.54 -7.24 -4.67
C VAL A 94 -1.08 -6.79 -3.31
N MET A 95 -0.68 -5.62 -2.80
CA MET A 95 -1.22 -5.08 -1.55
C MET A 95 -2.73 -4.80 -1.66
N VAL A 96 -3.19 -4.20 -2.76
CA VAL A 96 -4.62 -3.99 -3.01
C VAL A 96 -5.36 -5.33 -3.09
N GLU A 97 -4.82 -6.29 -3.86
CA GLU A 97 -5.45 -7.60 -4.09
C GLU A 97 -5.53 -8.45 -2.82
N SER A 98 -4.48 -8.43 -2.01
CA SER A 98 -4.35 -9.22 -0.79
C SER A 98 -5.09 -8.61 0.41
N ASN A 99 -5.46 -7.33 0.35
CA ASN A 99 -6.11 -6.62 1.44
C ASN A 99 -7.56 -6.24 1.10
N PRO A 100 -8.57 -6.97 1.63
CA PRO A 100 -9.98 -6.68 1.40
C PRO A 100 -10.41 -5.28 1.83
N PHE A 101 -9.77 -4.68 2.85
CA PHE A 101 -10.07 -3.29 3.24
C PHE A 101 -9.66 -2.30 2.16
N THR A 102 -8.47 -2.46 1.61
CA THR A 102 -7.95 -1.59 0.55
C THR A 102 -8.75 -1.77 -0.74
N SER A 103 -9.06 -3.01 -1.12
CA SER A 103 -9.93 -3.31 -2.25
C SER A 103 -11.30 -2.64 -2.12
N ARG A 104 -11.95 -2.78 -0.96
CA ARG A 104 -13.26 -2.18 -0.71
C ARG A 104 -13.22 -0.65 -0.71
N LEU A 105 -12.15 -0.06 -0.17
CA LEU A 105 -11.94 1.38 -0.22
C LEU A 105 -11.83 1.87 -1.67
N LEU A 106 -11.05 1.17 -2.51
CA LEU A 106 -10.91 1.51 -3.92
C LEU A 106 -12.25 1.48 -4.66
N VAL A 107 -13.03 0.41 -4.51
CA VAL A 107 -14.36 0.27 -5.13
C VAL A 107 -15.31 1.36 -4.65
N ASN A 108 -15.34 1.64 -3.34
CA ASN A 108 -16.18 2.71 -2.80
C ASN A 108 -15.78 4.08 -3.37
N SER A 109 -14.48 4.37 -3.45
CA SER A 109 -13.97 5.62 -4.00
C SER A 109 -14.34 5.78 -5.48
N ASP A 110 -14.18 4.74 -6.30
CA ASP A 110 -14.54 4.76 -7.72
C ASP A 110 -16.03 5.07 -7.93
N LEU A 111 -16.92 4.31 -7.28
CA LEU A 111 -18.37 4.51 -7.40
C LEU A 111 -18.83 5.86 -6.82
N THR A 112 -18.23 6.30 -5.72
CA THR A 112 -18.53 7.61 -5.13
C THR A 112 -18.11 8.74 -6.07
N LEU A 113 -16.93 8.63 -6.71
CA LEU A 113 -16.47 9.63 -7.68
C LEU A 113 -17.36 9.67 -8.93
N LYS A 114 -17.75 8.50 -9.46
CA LYS A 114 -18.69 8.39 -10.59
C LYS A 114 -20.03 9.04 -10.26
N LEU A 115 -20.61 8.70 -9.10
CA LEU A 115 -21.89 9.28 -8.66
C LEU A 115 -21.78 10.80 -8.47
N ASN A 116 -20.74 11.27 -7.77
CA ASN A 116 -20.54 12.70 -7.52
C ASN A 116 -20.35 13.49 -8.82
N THR A 117 -19.62 12.93 -9.80
CA THR A 117 -19.44 13.56 -11.11
C THR A 117 -20.78 13.67 -11.84
N LYS A 118 -21.58 12.59 -11.85
CA LYS A 118 -22.90 12.61 -12.50
C LYS A 118 -23.87 13.58 -11.81
N LEU A 119 -23.86 13.63 -10.47
CA LEU A 119 -24.67 14.59 -9.72
C LEU A 119 -24.23 16.03 -10.00
N MET A 120 -22.92 16.30 -10.10
CA MET A 120 -22.40 17.62 -10.45
C MET A 120 -22.89 18.07 -11.84
N GLU A 121 -22.83 17.19 -12.84
CA GLU A 121 -23.36 17.47 -14.19
C GLU A 121 -24.84 17.86 -14.15
N LEU A 122 -25.65 17.10 -13.39
CA LEU A 122 -27.08 17.37 -13.25
C LEU A 122 -27.34 18.71 -12.54
N ILE A 123 -26.56 19.05 -11.51
CA ILE A 123 -26.67 20.32 -10.79
C ILE A 123 -26.32 21.50 -11.69
N LEU A 124 -25.26 21.38 -12.50
CA LEU A 124 -24.87 22.44 -13.44
C LEU A 124 -25.95 22.71 -14.48
N LYS A 125 -26.57 21.65 -15.02
CA LYS A 125 -27.71 21.80 -15.93
C LYS A 125 -28.89 22.53 -15.31
N ILE A 126 -29.24 22.17 -14.06
CA ILE A 126 -30.29 22.89 -13.33
C ILE A 126 -29.92 24.37 -13.18
N ALA A 127 -28.67 24.67 -12.85
CA ALA A 127 -28.19 26.04 -12.67
C ALA A 127 -28.23 26.86 -13.98
N GLU A 128 -28.01 26.21 -15.13
CA GLU A 128 -28.12 26.79 -16.47
C GLU A 128 -29.58 26.91 -16.97
N GLY A 129 -30.55 26.42 -16.20
CA GLY A 129 -31.96 26.42 -16.56
C GLY A 129 -32.34 25.32 -17.57
N GLU A 130 -31.44 24.37 -17.81
CA GLU A 130 -31.70 23.21 -18.66
C GLU A 130 -32.61 22.19 -17.96
N LYS A 131 -33.43 21.49 -18.74
CA LYS A 131 -34.24 20.38 -18.23
C LYS A 131 -33.42 19.10 -18.22
N ILE A 132 -33.46 18.40 -17.09
CA ILE A 132 -32.86 17.06 -16.98
C ILE A 132 -33.72 16.05 -17.77
N SER A 133 -33.07 15.26 -18.64
CA SER A 133 -33.72 14.18 -19.39
C SER A 133 -33.94 12.92 -18.54
N LYS A 134 -34.88 12.06 -18.96
CA LYS A 134 -35.13 10.78 -18.27
C LYS A 134 -33.91 9.86 -18.35
N GLU A 135 -33.18 9.92 -19.46
CA GLU A 135 -31.98 9.16 -19.73
C GLU A 135 -30.85 9.51 -18.74
N GLU A 136 -30.70 10.79 -18.42
CA GLU A 136 -29.69 11.25 -17.46
C GLU A 136 -30.02 10.87 -16.02
N ILE A 137 -31.30 10.93 -15.64
CA ILE A 137 -31.78 10.41 -14.36
C ILE A 137 -31.50 8.90 -14.28
N LEU A 138 -31.83 8.16 -15.34
CA LEU A 138 -31.58 6.72 -15.41
C LEU A 138 -30.09 6.38 -15.30
N ALA A 139 -29.21 7.19 -15.89
CA ALA A 139 -27.76 7.00 -15.76
C ALA A 139 -27.29 7.19 -14.31
N ALA A 140 -27.79 8.20 -13.60
CA ALA A 140 -27.49 8.39 -12.18
C ALA A 140 -28.06 7.25 -11.31
N SER A 141 -29.30 6.82 -11.57
CA SER A 141 -29.94 5.69 -10.88
C SER A 141 -29.18 4.38 -11.07
N LYS A 142 -28.63 4.10 -12.25
CA LYS A 142 -27.81 2.89 -12.48
C LYS A 142 -26.59 2.84 -11.57
N ILE A 143 -25.91 3.96 -11.36
CA ILE A 143 -24.73 4.03 -10.46
C ILE A 143 -25.17 3.79 -9.01
N GLN A 144 -26.33 4.32 -8.61
CA GLN A 144 -26.93 4.05 -7.31
C GLN A 144 -27.28 2.55 -7.14
N ASP A 145 -27.90 1.94 -8.15
CA ASP A 145 -28.28 0.52 -8.13
C ASP A 145 -27.04 -0.39 -8.01
N GLU A 146 -25.94 -0.04 -8.69
CA GLU A 146 -24.66 -0.74 -8.54
C GLU A 146 -24.12 -0.66 -7.11
N LEU A 147 -24.16 0.53 -6.50
CA LEU A 147 -23.77 0.74 -5.10
C LEU A 147 -24.62 -0.09 -4.13
N GLU A 148 -25.93 -0.11 -4.33
CA GLU A 148 -26.86 -0.86 -3.49
C GLU A 148 -26.68 -2.38 -3.64
N THR A 149 -26.47 -2.85 -4.87
CA THR A 149 -26.16 -4.26 -5.17
C THR A 149 -24.91 -4.70 -4.43
N LEU A 150 -23.80 -3.97 -4.58
CA LEU A 150 -22.55 -4.26 -3.87
C LEU A 150 -22.74 -4.21 -2.35
N ALA A 151 -23.44 -3.19 -1.84
CA ALA A 151 -23.71 -3.08 -0.40
C ALA A 151 -24.47 -4.30 0.13
N ASN A 152 -25.42 -4.84 -0.63
CA ASN A 152 -26.19 -6.03 -0.25
C ASN A 152 -25.36 -7.31 -0.35
N GLU A 153 -24.56 -7.46 -1.41
CA GLU A 153 -23.61 -8.58 -1.53
C GLU A 153 -22.63 -8.60 -0.36
N ARG A 154 -22.09 -7.44 0.04
CA ARG A 154 -21.17 -7.32 1.17
C ARG A 154 -21.81 -7.64 2.53
N LYS A 155 -23.14 -7.54 2.69
CA LYS A 155 -23.84 -7.91 3.95
C LYS A 155 -23.83 -9.42 4.18
N SER A 156 -23.90 -10.19 3.11
CA SER A 156 -23.92 -11.67 3.16
C SER A 156 -22.52 -12.28 3.16
N GLU A 157 -21.46 -11.45 3.13
CA GLU A 157 -20.07 -11.87 3.07
C GLU A 157 -19.42 -11.78 4.45
N LYS A 158 -18.68 -12.83 4.86
CA LYS A 158 -17.66 -12.67 5.89
C LYS A 158 -16.51 -11.86 5.28
N PHE A 159 -16.20 -10.71 5.88
CA PHE A 159 -15.35 -9.68 5.30
C PHE A 159 -14.11 -10.23 4.56
N GLY A 160 -14.09 -10.06 3.23
CA GLY A 160 -12.96 -10.43 2.36
C GLY A 160 -12.91 -11.88 1.87
N GLU A 161 -13.87 -12.72 2.21
CA GLU A 161 -13.85 -14.16 1.91
C GLU A 161 -14.30 -14.50 0.48
N ARG A 162 -15.22 -13.73 -0.11
CA ARG A 162 -15.76 -13.96 -1.47
C ARG A 162 -15.15 -13.06 -2.53
N GLY A 163 -14.28 -12.12 -2.13
CA GLY A 163 -13.53 -11.25 -3.03
C GLY A 163 -14.44 -10.41 -3.93
N ILE A 164 -15.60 -9.98 -3.41
CA ILE A 164 -16.61 -9.22 -4.18
C ILE A 164 -15.98 -7.97 -4.78
N ASP A 165 -15.24 -7.21 -3.97
CA ASP A 165 -14.56 -5.99 -4.40
C ASP A 165 -13.48 -6.26 -5.47
N LEU A 166 -12.74 -7.36 -5.36
CA LEU A 166 -11.74 -7.76 -6.36
C LEU A 166 -12.37 -8.09 -7.71
N LYS A 167 -13.53 -8.76 -7.71
CA LYS A 167 -14.27 -9.05 -8.95
C LYS A 167 -14.72 -7.76 -9.63
N TYR A 168 -15.18 -6.78 -8.86
CA TYR A 168 -15.52 -5.46 -9.38
C TYR A 168 -14.30 -4.77 -9.99
N ILE A 169 -13.16 -4.75 -9.28
CA ILE A 169 -11.90 -4.16 -9.76
C ILE A 169 -11.45 -4.80 -11.08
N LYS A 170 -11.54 -6.13 -11.21
CA LYS A 170 -11.19 -6.82 -12.46
C LYS A 170 -12.14 -6.50 -13.61
N LYS A 171 -13.42 -6.27 -13.33
CA LYS A 171 -14.40 -5.87 -14.34
C LYS A 171 -14.08 -4.48 -14.91
N ILE A 172 -13.75 -3.52 -14.05
CA ILE A 172 -13.42 -2.15 -14.50
C ILE A 172 -12.09 -2.09 -15.26
N ASP A 173 -11.11 -2.91 -14.89
CA ASP A 173 -9.80 -2.97 -15.58
C ASP A 173 -9.90 -3.55 -17.02
N GLN A 174 -10.97 -4.28 -17.31
CA GLN A 174 -11.25 -4.86 -18.63
C GLN A 174 -12.09 -3.97 -19.56
N THR A 175 -12.49 -2.78 -19.10
CA THR A 175 -13.36 -1.85 -19.85
C THR A 175 -12.55 -0.72 -20.45
#